data_AF-A0A1K1QXF6-F1
#
_entry.id   AF-A0A1K1QXF6-F1
#
_cell.length_a   1.000
_cell.length_b   1.000
_cell.length_c   1.000
_cell.angle_alpha   90.00
_cell.angle_beta   90.00
_cell.angle_gamma   90.00
#
_symmetry.space_group_name_H-M   'P 1'
#
loop_
_entity.id
_entity.type
_entity.pdbx_description
1 polymer ?
#
loop_
_entity_poly.entity_id
_entity_poly.type
_entity_poly.pdbx_seq_one_letter_code
_entity_poly.pdbx_strand_id
1 'polypeptide(L)'
;MDNFELYTYTYEKTYRIAERFLRFAFIDNKNKNRPFATIKNQITKWLYVYTQENYTNILDTKYTEPFELFSKKAQYYEMETELEEIKCILENEIQEYFATTNNNIKDFIFSVAIHKALQEIYNIFSTTSPFFKLVYNQKKYKYIQFKKLKNTSYQTLTIYEKMMDIEYPYRIIEREIQNPKAEITTTKIDKIKNNLTHKKKQLFDFTEDDGIAYLITNYFNKTRKS
;
A
#
# COMPACT_ATOMS: atom_id res chain seq x y z
N MET A 1 -20.14 -1.09 -17.38
CA MET A 1 -19.25 -0.44 -16.41
C MET A 1 -19.17 1.02 -16.80
N ASP A 2 -19.73 1.90 -15.97
CA ASP A 2 -19.63 3.35 -16.17
C ASP A 2 -18.22 3.87 -15.85
N ASN A 3 -17.96 5.17 -16.05
CA ASN A 3 -16.63 5.75 -15.88
C ASN A 3 -16.18 5.70 -14.42
N PHE A 4 -17.11 5.93 -13.49
CA PHE A 4 -16.85 5.87 -12.05
C PHE A 4 -16.59 4.43 -11.55
N GLU A 5 -17.34 3.45 -12.02
CA GLU A 5 -17.14 2.03 -11.75
C GLU A 5 -15.79 1.57 -12.29
N LEU A 6 -15.41 2.03 -13.50
CA LEU A 6 -14.10 1.75 -14.10
C LEU A 6 -12.96 2.32 -13.26
N TYR A 7 -13.09 3.58 -12.83
CA TYR A 7 -12.13 4.22 -11.95
C TYR A 7 -11.98 3.43 -10.65
N THR A 8 -13.09 3.16 -9.97
CA THR A 8 -13.12 2.46 -8.68
C THR A 8 -12.53 1.07 -8.81
N TYR A 9 -12.96 0.28 -9.79
CA TYR A 9 -12.41 -1.05 -10.04
C TYR A 9 -10.89 -1.00 -10.21
N THR A 10 -10.39 -0.08 -11.04
CA THR A 10 -8.95 0.05 -11.36
C THR A 10 -8.14 0.50 -10.15
N TYR A 11 -8.63 1.51 -9.43
CA TYR A 11 -8.02 2.02 -8.21
C TYR A 11 -7.88 0.90 -7.18
N GLU A 12 -8.95 0.14 -6.95
CA GLU A 12 -8.97 -0.94 -5.96
C GLU A 12 -8.13 -2.16 -6.38
N LYS A 13 -8.09 -2.45 -7.69
CA LYS A 13 -7.21 -3.48 -8.24
C LYS A 13 -5.73 -3.10 -8.05
N THR A 14 -5.38 -1.83 -8.25
CA THR A 14 -4.01 -1.32 -8.08
C THR A 14 -3.50 -1.54 -6.64
N TYR A 15 -4.34 -1.23 -5.64
CA TYR A 15 -4.03 -1.53 -4.23
C TYR A 15 -3.71 -3.00 -3.99
N ARG A 16 -4.56 -3.91 -4.47
CA ARG A 16 -4.37 -5.36 -4.30
C ARG A 16 -3.08 -5.85 -4.96
N ILE A 17 -2.77 -5.35 -6.14
CA ILE A 17 -1.54 -5.74 -6.84
C ILE A 17 -0.32 -5.22 -6.09
N ALA A 18 -0.34 -3.98 -5.60
CA ALA A 18 0.76 -3.43 -4.81
C ALA A 18 0.98 -4.18 -3.49
N GLU A 19 -0.08 -4.59 -2.79
CA GLU A 19 0.04 -5.42 -1.59
C GLU A 19 0.70 -6.77 -1.89
N ARG A 20 0.29 -7.42 -2.99
CA ARG A 20 0.90 -8.68 -3.45
C ARG A 20 2.38 -8.47 -3.78
N PHE A 21 2.69 -7.45 -4.56
CA PHE A 21 4.06 -7.08 -4.89
C PHE A 21 4.93 -6.89 -3.63
N LEU A 22 4.45 -6.12 -2.66
CA LEU A 22 5.17 -5.86 -1.42
C LEU A 22 5.45 -7.15 -0.64
N ARG A 23 4.47 -8.07 -0.57
CA ARG A 23 4.63 -9.38 0.07
C ARG A 23 5.72 -10.19 -0.61
N PHE A 24 5.70 -10.30 -1.94
CA PHE A 24 6.72 -11.01 -2.71
C PHE A 24 8.10 -10.41 -2.49
N ALA A 25 8.23 -9.09 -2.62
CA ALA A 25 9.47 -8.37 -2.43
C ALA A 25 10.03 -8.59 -1.01
N PHE A 26 9.16 -8.58 0.01
CA PHE A 26 9.57 -8.83 1.39
C PHE A 26 10.03 -10.27 1.62
N ILE A 27 9.30 -11.27 1.10
CA ILE A 27 9.66 -12.68 1.22
C ILE A 27 11.00 -12.95 0.54
N ASP A 28 11.17 -12.53 -0.70
CA ASP A 28 12.40 -12.73 -1.48
C ASP A 28 13.61 -12.10 -0.77
N ASN A 29 13.51 -10.83 -0.38
CA ASN A 29 14.62 -10.15 0.28
C ASN A 29 14.90 -10.73 1.68
N LYS A 30 13.89 -11.23 2.40
CA LYS A 30 14.09 -11.89 3.69
C LYS A 30 14.80 -13.24 3.52
N ASN A 31 14.50 -13.99 2.47
CA ASN A 31 15.21 -15.23 2.14
C ASN A 31 16.68 -14.97 1.77
N LYS A 32 16.97 -13.80 1.21
CA LYS A 32 18.33 -13.31 0.92
C LYS A 32 19.03 -12.63 2.11
N ASN A 33 18.44 -12.67 3.31
CA ASN A 33 18.95 -12.02 4.52
C ASN A 33 19.25 -10.51 4.36
N ARG A 34 18.53 -9.82 3.48
CA ARG A 34 18.73 -8.38 3.27
C ARG A 34 18.08 -7.57 4.40
N PRO A 35 18.64 -6.42 4.79
CA PRO A 35 18.04 -5.58 5.81
C PRO A 35 16.81 -4.85 5.26
N PHE A 36 15.87 -4.50 6.14
CA PHE A 36 14.64 -3.77 5.77
C PHE A 36 14.94 -2.45 5.04
N ALA A 37 16.00 -1.73 5.44
CA ALA A 37 16.36 -0.46 4.81
C ALA A 37 16.64 -0.59 3.31
N THR A 38 17.32 -1.67 2.88
CA THR A 38 17.59 -1.94 1.47
C THR A 38 16.30 -2.12 0.68
N ILE A 39 15.38 -2.96 1.18
CA ILE A 39 14.13 -3.24 0.47
C ILE A 39 13.16 -2.05 0.50
N LYS A 40 13.14 -1.29 1.60
CA LYS A 40 12.39 -0.03 1.68
C LYS A 40 12.83 0.93 0.58
N ASN A 41 14.13 1.21 0.46
CA ASN A 41 14.63 2.14 -0.55
C ASN A 41 14.34 1.68 -1.98
N GLN A 42 14.46 0.37 -2.24
CA GLN A 42 14.12 -0.20 -3.54
C GLN A 42 12.64 -0.02 -3.88
N ILE A 43 11.74 -0.33 -2.95
CA ILE A 43 10.30 -0.22 -3.16
C ILE A 43 9.86 1.23 -3.29
N THR A 44 10.37 2.13 -2.43
CA THR A 44 10.10 3.57 -2.51
C THR A 44 10.56 4.13 -3.87
N LYS A 45 11.78 3.81 -4.30
CA LYS A 45 12.29 4.22 -5.62
C LYS A 45 11.43 3.65 -6.74
N TRP A 46 11.07 2.38 -6.66
CA TRP A 46 10.26 1.73 -7.70
C TRP A 46 8.87 2.33 -7.79
N LEU A 47 8.17 2.52 -6.66
CA LEU A 47 6.85 3.17 -6.63
C LEU A 47 6.91 4.57 -7.24
N TYR A 48 7.90 5.37 -6.85
CA TYR A 48 8.08 6.72 -7.39
C TYR A 48 8.34 6.70 -8.90
N VAL A 49 9.39 5.99 -9.33
CA VAL A 49 9.82 5.94 -10.74
C VAL A 49 8.71 5.35 -11.61
N TYR A 50 8.07 4.26 -11.17
CA TYR A 50 6.99 3.63 -11.93
C TYR A 50 5.78 4.55 -12.10
N THR A 51 5.40 5.28 -11.04
CA THR A 51 4.32 6.27 -11.09
C THR A 51 4.65 7.40 -12.07
N GLN A 52 5.85 7.95 -11.97
CA GLN A 52 6.28 9.08 -12.79
C GLN A 52 6.41 8.70 -14.27
N GLU A 53 7.19 7.65 -14.58
CA GLU A 53 7.49 7.24 -15.94
C GLU A 53 6.25 6.75 -16.71
N ASN A 54 5.33 6.04 -16.05
CA ASN A 54 4.24 5.34 -16.74
C ASN A 54 2.89 6.03 -16.63
N TYR A 55 2.69 6.94 -15.68
CA TYR A 55 1.38 7.57 -15.47
C TYR A 55 1.45 9.08 -15.40
N THR A 56 2.31 9.67 -14.56
CA THR A 56 2.41 11.13 -14.44
C THR A 56 2.76 11.75 -15.79
N ASN A 57 3.80 11.26 -16.46
CA ASN A 57 4.18 11.77 -17.79
C ASN A 57 3.04 11.64 -18.81
N ILE A 58 2.35 10.49 -18.86
CA ILE A 58 1.25 10.28 -19.81
C ILE A 58 0.11 11.28 -19.53
N LEU A 59 -0.23 11.46 -18.26
CA LEU A 59 -1.29 12.38 -17.84
C LEU A 59 -0.91 13.83 -18.16
N ASP A 60 0.32 14.23 -17.91
CA ASP A 60 0.80 15.60 -18.13
C ASP A 60 1.01 15.93 -19.61
N THR A 61 1.34 14.96 -20.47
CA THR A 61 1.61 15.23 -21.90
C THR A 61 0.46 14.90 -22.84
N LYS A 62 -0.31 13.84 -22.56
CA LYS A 62 -1.37 13.34 -23.46
C LYS A 62 -2.77 13.75 -22.98
N TYR A 63 -2.94 13.96 -21.68
CA TYR A 63 -4.23 14.20 -21.05
C TYR A 63 -4.21 15.43 -20.15
N THR A 64 -3.44 16.46 -20.51
CA THR A 64 -3.13 17.61 -19.65
C THR A 64 -4.40 18.29 -19.13
N GLU A 65 -5.30 18.72 -20.03
CA GLU A 65 -6.55 19.40 -19.68
C GLU A 65 -7.48 18.55 -18.80
N PRO A 66 -7.86 17.31 -19.18
CA PRO A 66 -8.73 16.49 -18.33
C PRO A 66 -8.05 16.07 -17.02
N PHE A 67 -6.72 15.94 -17.00
CA PHE A 67 -6.00 15.65 -15.77
C PHE A 67 -5.96 16.84 -14.81
N GLU A 68 -5.83 18.06 -15.34
CA GLU A 68 -5.93 19.29 -14.56
C GLU A 68 -7.33 19.44 -13.94
N LEU A 69 -8.39 19.23 -14.71
CA LEU A 69 -9.78 19.25 -14.22
C LEU A 69 -9.95 18.24 -13.08
N PHE A 70 -9.53 16.99 -13.30
CA PHE A 70 -9.61 15.94 -12.28
C PHE A 70 -8.78 16.25 -11.02
N SER A 71 -7.64 16.93 -11.17
CA SER A 71 -6.76 17.26 -10.05
C SER A 71 -7.26 18.44 -9.23
N LYS A 72 -7.97 19.38 -9.85
CA LYS A 72 -8.58 20.55 -9.19
C LYS A 72 -9.98 20.25 -8.62
N LYS A 73 -10.39 18.97 -8.55
CA LYS A 73 -11.73 18.54 -8.12
C LYS A 73 -12.28 19.19 -6.85
N ALA A 74 -11.46 19.32 -5.82
CA ALA A 74 -11.83 19.89 -4.54
C ALA A 74 -12.10 21.42 -4.59
N GLN A 75 -11.78 22.09 -5.70
CA GLN A 75 -12.02 23.52 -5.89
C GLN A 75 -13.40 23.82 -6.47
N TYR A 76 -14.07 22.83 -7.08
CA TYR A 76 -15.29 23.03 -7.86
C TYR A 76 -16.51 22.32 -7.28
N TYR A 77 -16.30 21.34 -6.39
CA TYR A 77 -17.37 20.55 -5.79
C TYR A 77 -17.29 20.61 -4.26
N GLU A 78 -18.32 21.16 -3.62
CA GLU A 78 -18.56 21.02 -2.18
C GLU A 78 -19.46 19.79 -1.97
N MET A 79 -18.88 18.59 -2.02
CA MET A 79 -19.62 17.35 -1.77
C MET A 79 -19.30 16.77 -0.39
N GLU A 80 -20.20 15.91 0.12
CA GLU A 80 -20.00 15.25 1.40
C GLU A 80 -18.84 14.23 1.36
N THR A 81 -18.58 13.63 0.19
CA THR A 81 -17.52 12.63 0.03
C THR A 81 -16.65 12.81 -1.22
N GLU A 82 -15.36 12.50 -1.10
CA GLU A 82 -14.40 12.48 -2.22
C GLU A 82 -14.88 11.58 -3.38
N LEU A 83 -15.61 10.50 -3.08
CA LEU A 83 -16.11 9.57 -4.09
C LEU A 83 -17.19 10.20 -4.97
N GLU A 84 -18.06 11.04 -4.39
CA GLU A 84 -19.10 11.75 -5.13
C GLU A 84 -18.49 12.82 -6.04
N GLU A 85 -17.47 13.56 -5.56
CA GLU A 85 -16.71 14.51 -6.39
C GLU A 85 -16.10 13.82 -7.60
N ILE A 86 -15.42 12.68 -7.37
CA ILE A 86 -14.81 11.88 -8.43
C ILE A 86 -15.86 11.43 -9.44
N LYS A 87 -17.02 10.94 -8.97
CA LYS A 87 -18.10 10.52 -9.86
C LYS A 87 -18.61 11.68 -10.72
N CYS A 88 -18.92 12.82 -10.12
CA CYS A 88 -19.42 13.99 -10.85
C CYS A 88 -18.45 14.46 -11.93
N ILE A 89 -17.15 14.54 -11.62
CA ILE A 89 -16.15 15.00 -12.59
C ILE A 89 -16.01 14.00 -13.73
N LEU A 90 -15.97 12.70 -13.43
CA LEU A 90 -15.82 11.67 -14.46
C LEU A 90 -17.02 11.62 -15.42
N GLU A 91 -18.24 11.71 -14.88
CA GLU A 91 -19.46 11.54 -15.68
C GLU A 91 -19.93 12.84 -16.35
N ASN A 92 -19.50 14.01 -15.86
CA ASN A 92 -19.89 15.30 -16.44
C ASN A 92 -18.74 15.91 -17.25
N GLU A 93 -17.73 16.46 -16.57
CA GLU A 93 -16.69 17.28 -17.19
C GLU A 93 -15.76 16.47 -18.09
N ILE A 94 -15.29 15.33 -17.59
CA ILE A 94 -14.37 14.47 -18.33
C ILE A 94 -15.10 13.84 -19.51
N GLN A 95 -16.32 13.35 -19.30
CA GLN A 95 -17.11 12.78 -20.39
C GLN A 95 -17.39 13.80 -21.50
N GLU A 96 -17.74 15.04 -21.15
CA GLU A 96 -17.95 16.12 -22.12
C GLU A 96 -16.65 16.47 -22.88
N TYR A 97 -15.53 16.56 -22.18
CA TYR A 97 -14.23 16.78 -22.80
C TYR A 97 -13.92 15.73 -23.86
N PHE A 98 -14.09 14.45 -23.53
CA PHE A 98 -13.80 13.35 -24.45
C PHE A 98 -14.86 13.17 -25.55
N ALA A 99 -16.06 13.75 -25.40
CA ALA A 99 -17.05 13.77 -26.49
C ALA A 99 -16.61 14.63 -27.69
N THR A 100 -15.71 15.59 -27.46
CA THR A 100 -15.21 16.52 -28.49
C THR A 100 -13.81 16.18 -28.99
N THR A 101 -13.18 15.13 -28.46
CA THR A 101 -11.81 14.73 -28.82
C THR A 101 -11.76 13.28 -29.34
N ASN A 102 -10.73 12.96 -30.14
CA ASN A 102 -10.50 11.59 -30.62
C ASN A 102 -9.79 10.69 -29.58
N ASN A 103 -9.56 11.19 -28.36
CA ASN A 103 -8.81 10.47 -27.35
C ASN A 103 -9.70 9.46 -26.61
N ASN A 104 -9.10 8.36 -26.16
CA ASN A 104 -9.83 7.31 -25.45
C ASN A 104 -10.00 7.67 -23.95
N ILE A 105 -11.24 7.94 -23.54
CA ILE A 105 -11.62 8.23 -22.14
C ILE A 105 -11.25 7.09 -21.18
N LYS A 106 -11.37 5.82 -21.61
CA LYS A 106 -11.08 4.67 -20.74
C LYS A 106 -9.60 4.64 -20.38
N ASP A 107 -8.72 4.91 -21.33
CA ASP A 107 -7.27 4.94 -21.11
C ASP A 107 -6.88 6.06 -20.14
N PHE A 108 -7.56 7.21 -20.22
CA PHE A 108 -7.42 8.30 -19.26
C PHE A 108 -7.85 7.85 -17.85
N ILE A 109 -9.06 7.28 -17.72
CA ILE A 109 -9.60 6.82 -16.44
C ILE A 109 -8.68 5.78 -15.80
N PHE A 110 -8.19 4.81 -16.58
CA PHE A 110 -7.21 3.82 -16.11
C PHE A 110 -5.95 4.52 -15.58
N SER A 111 -5.39 5.44 -16.35
CA SER A 111 -4.15 6.13 -16.00
C SER A 111 -4.28 6.96 -14.72
N VAL A 112 -5.37 7.71 -14.57
CA VAL A 112 -5.63 8.54 -13.38
C VAL A 112 -5.89 7.66 -12.16
N ALA A 113 -6.69 6.59 -12.28
CA ALA A 113 -6.97 5.68 -11.18
C ALA A 113 -5.70 5.02 -10.64
N ILE A 114 -4.84 4.52 -11.54
CA ILE A 114 -3.56 3.90 -11.15
C ILE A 114 -2.62 4.94 -10.53
N HIS A 115 -2.51 6.12 -11.15
CA HIS A 115 -1.68 7.21 -10.64
C HIS A 115 -2.05 7.59 -9.21
N LYS A 116 -3.34 7.85 -8.93
CA LYS A 116 -3.81 8.22 -7.58
C LYS A 116 -3.58 7.11 -6.57
N ALA A 117 -3.91 5.86 -6.91
CA ALA A 117 -3.66 4.72 -6.03
C ALA A 117 -2.17 4.58 -5.70
N LEU A 118 -1.27 4.67 -6.68
CA LEU A 118 0.17 4.55 -6.47
C LEU A 118 0.75 5.69 -5.63
N GLN A 119 0.29 6.93 -5.81
CA GLN A 119 0.68 8.07 -4.97
C GLN A 119 0.31 7.84 -3.50
N GLU A 120 -0.91 7.36 -3.23
CA GLU A 120 -1.34 7.06 -1.88
C GLU A 120 -0.58 5.87 -1.27
N ILE A 121 -0.38 4.80 -2.05
CA ILE A 121 0.42 3.64 -1.61
C ILE A 121 1.84 4.06 -1.24
N TYR A 122 2.46 4.92 -2.05
CA TYR A 122 3.78 5.49 -1.76
C TYR A 122 3.77 6.26 -0.44
N ASN A 123 2.76 7.11 -0.22
CA ASN A 123 2.63 7.89 1.00
C ASN A 123 2.44 6.98 2.23
N ILE A 124 1.51 6.02 2.16
CA ILE A 124 1.24 5.07 3.25
C ILE A 124 2.49 4.27 3.55
N PHE A 125 3.17 3.72 2.55
CA PHE A 125 4.39 2.94 2.74
C PHE A 125 5.51 3.74 3.41
N SER A 126 5.67 5.00 3.00
CA SER A 126 6.71 5.89 3.51
C SER A 126 6.45 6.32 4.97
N THR A 127 5.23 6.77 5.26
CA THR A 127 4.81 7.29 6.57
C THR A 127 4.61 6.19 7.62
N THR A 128 4.16 5.00 7.21
CA THR A 128 3.98 3.84 8.09
C THR A 128 5.17 2.86 8.04
N SER A 129 6.34 3.35 7.62
CA SER A 129 7.57 2.56 7.53
C SER A 129 7.94 1.79 8.82
N PRO A 130 7.72 2.30 10.05
CA PRO A 130 7.97 1.53 11.27
C PRO A 130 7.10 0.27 11.37
N PHE A 131 5.84 0.35 10.97
CA PHE A 131 4.94 -0.80 10.90
C PHE A 131 5.45 -1.84 9.90
N PHE A 132 5.80 -1.42 8.69
CA PHE A 132 6.33 -2.33 7.67
C PHE A 132 7.67 -2.96 8.05
N LYS A 133 8.51 -2.26 8.83
CA LYS A 133 9.75 -2.82 9.38
C LYS A 133 9.46 -4.01 10.30
N LEU A 134 8.52 -3.88 11.22
CA LEU A 134 8.12 -4.97 12.12
C LEU A 134 7.54 -6.16 11.33
N VAL A 135 6.65 -5.87 10.38
CA VAL A 135 6.07 -6.89 9.48
C VAL A 135 7.18 -7.66 8.76
N TYR A 136 8.18 -6.95 8.24
CA TYR A 136 9.32 -7.55 7.55
C TYR A 136 10.18 -8.40 8.49
N ASN A 137 10.58 -7.84 9.62
CA ASN A 137 11.47 -8.49 10.59
C ASN A 137 10.86 -9.79 11.13
N GLN A 138 9.58 -9.76 11.47
CA GLN A 138 8.85 -10.86 12.10
C GLN A 138 8.10 -11.76 11.11
N LYS A 139 8.32 -11.57 9.80
CA LYS A 139 7.73 -12.36 8.71
C LYS A 139 6.19 -12.39 8.75
N LYS A 140 5.55 -11.28 9.14
CA LYS A 140 4.08 -11.17 9.30
C LYS A 140 3.39 -10.58 8.07
N TYR A 141 3.79 -11.01 6.87
CA TYR A 141 3.42 -10.40 5.58
C TYR A 141 1.92 -10.33 5.29
N LYS A 142 1.10 -11.18 5.93
CA LYS A 142 -0.36 -11.15 5.80
C LYS A 142 -1.00 -9.82 6.27
N TYR A 143 -0.30 -9.03 7.08
CA TYR A 143 -0.76 -7.72 7.56
C TYR A 143 -0.38 -6.55 6.65
N ILE A 144 0.20 -6.83 5.48
CA ILE A 144 0.32 -5.83 4.41
C ILE A 144 -1.07 -5.63 3.82
N GLN A 145 -1.75 -4.56 4.27
CA GLN A 145 -3.11 -4.17 3.90
C GLN A 145 -3.18 -2.63 3.81
N PHE A 146 -2.87 -2.05 2.66
CA PHE A 146 -2.74 -0.61 2.49
C PHE A 146 -4.06 0.13 2.76
N LYS A 147 -5.19 -0.39 2.29
CA LYS A 147 -6.50 0.23 2.56
C LYS A 147 -6.81 0.37 4.05
N LYS A 148 -6.47 -0.65 4.83
CA LYS A 148 -6.69 -0.62 6.28
C LYS A 148 -5.82 0.44 6.95
N LEU A 149 -4.61 0.65 6.43
CA LEU A 149 -3.68 1.67 6.90
C LEU A 149 -4.05 3.08 6.42
N LYS A 150 -4.79 3.23 5.32
CA LYS A 150 -5.33 4.52 4.86
C LYS A 150 -6.31 5.10 5.89
N ASN A 151 -7.19 4.27 6.42
CA ASN A 151 -8.32 4.71 7.25
C ASN A 151 -8.06 4.57 8.76
N THR A 152 -6.88 4.10 9.16
CA THR A 152 -6.59 3.81 10.58
C THR A 152 -5.12 4.04 10.87
N SER A 153 -4.86 4.81 11.93
CA SER A 153 -3.53 4.96 12.50
C SER A 153 -2.93 3.59 12.85
N TYR A 154 -1.79 3.23 12.26
CA TYR A 154 -1.22 1.89 12.46
C TYR A 154 -0.86 1.62 13.94
N GLN A 155 -0.63 2.69 14.71
CA GLN A 155 -0.32 2.63 16.13
C GLN A 155 -1.47 2.07 16.95
N THR A 156 -2.72 2.22 16.50
CA THR A 156 -3.91 1.70 17.21
C THR A 156 -4.22 0.25 16.85
N LEU A 157 -3.50 -0.34 15.89
CA LEU A 157 -3.71 -1.72 15.50
C LEU A 157 -3.16 -2.66 16.57
N THR A 158 -4.02 -3.52 17.12
CA THR A 158 -3.60 -4.56 18.09
C THR A 158 -2.45 -5.43 17.57
N ILE A 159 -2.36 -5.65 16.26
CA ILE A 159 -1.24 -6.40 15.70
C ILE A 159 0.08 -5.63 15.76
N TYR A 160 0.05 -4.32 15.60
CA TYR A 160 1.23 -3.47 15.75
C TYR A 160 1.75 -3.52 17.18
N GLU A 161 0.87 -3.39 18.17
CA GLU A 161 1.23 -3.53 19.58
C GLU A 161 1.87 -4.90 19.87
N LYS A 162 1.23 -5.99 19.42
CA LYS A 162 1.78 -7.35 19.56
C LYS A 162 3.16 -7.50 18.93
N MET A 163 3.39 -6.93 17.75
CA MET A 163 4.70 -6.97 17.11
C MET A 163 5.72 -6.13 17.88
N MET A 164 5.33 -4.97 18.38
CA MET A 164 6.21 -4.15 19.20
C MET A 164 6.57 -4.82 20.52
N ASP A 165 5.68 -5.58 21.13
CA ASP A 165 5.97 -6.33 22.38
C ASP A 165 6.98 -7.45 22.15
N ILE A 166 6.98 -8.05 20.96
CA ILE A 166 7.99 -9.03 20.55
C ILE A 166 9.35 -8.35 20.32
N GLU A 167 9.36 -7.18 19.67
CA GLU A 167 10.60 -6.45 19.36
C GLU A 167 11.20 -5.77 20.61
N TYR A 168 10.34 -5.28 21.50
CA TYR A 168 10.68 -4.50 22.69
C TYR A 168 9.93 -5.04 23.93
N PRO A 169 10.31 -6.22 24.47
CA PRO A 169 9.58 -6.86 25.57
C PRO A 169 9.52 -6.02 26.86
N TYR A 170 10.49 -5.13 27.08
CA TYR A 170 10.51 -4.23 28.24
C TYR A 170 9.27 -3.32 28.30
N ARG A 171 8.63 -3.02 27.17
CA ARG A 171 7.39 -2.22 27.12
C ARG A 171 6.20 -2.91 27.79
N ILE A 172 6.24 -4.24 27.94
CA ILE A 172 5.24 -4.98 28.70
C ILE A 172 5.38 -4.62 30.18
N ILE A 173 6.62 -4.63 30.69
CA ILE A 173 6.94 -4.31 32.08
C ILE A 173 6.59 -2.84 32.39
N GLU A 174 6.93 -1.90 31.49
CA GLU A 174 6.56 -0.49 31.65
C GLU A 174 5.05 -0.27 31.75
N ARG A 175 4.25 -0.98 30.92
CA ARG A 175 2.78 -0.91 30.98
C ARG A 175 2.21 -1.52 32.24
N GLU A 176 2.81 -2.60 32.76
CA GLU A 176 2.41 -3.20 34.04
C GLU A 176 2.74 -2.29 35.22
N ILE A 177 3.90 -1.62 35.22
CA ILE A 177 4.30 -0.64 36.25
C ILE A 177 3.38 0.60 36.24
N GLN A 178 2.95 1.05 35.05
CA GLN A 178 2.02 2.17 34.91
C GLN A 178 0.56 1.80 35.21
N ASN A 179 0.24 0.51 35.39
CA ASN A 179 -1.10 0.04 35.75
C ASN A 179 -1.16 -0.24 37.26
N PRO A 180 -1.79 0.62 38.08
CA PRO A 180 -1.78 0.51 39.55
C PRO A 180 -2.56 -0.69 40.12
N LYS A 181 -3.00 -1.64 39.28
CA LYS A 181 -3.76 -2.85 39.66
C LYS A 181 -3.09 -4.17 39.27
N ALA A 182 -1.89 -4.16 38.68
CA ALA A 182 -1.21 -5.39 38.28
C ALA A 182 -0.27 -5.88 39.40
N GLU A 183 -0.66 -6.95 40.11
CA GLU A 183 0.27 -7.68 40.98
C GLU A 183 1.39 -8.30 40.13
N ILE A 184 2.58 -7.72 40.22
CA ILE A 184 3.80 -8.21 39.57
C ILE A 184 4.23 -9.48 40.32
N THR A 185 3.83 -10.66 39.82
CA THR A 185 4.43 -11.92 40.22
C THR A 185 5.49 -12.34 39.20
N THR A 186 6.73 -12.44 39.69
CA THR A 186 7.97 -12.80 38.98
C THR A 186 7.90 -14.09 38.16
N THR A 187 6.84 -14.89 38.30
CA THR A 187 6.59 -16.17 37.63
C THR A 187 6.10 -16.07 36.18
N LYS A 188 5.70 -14.89 35.67
CA LYS A 188 5.20 -14.73 34.28
C LYS A 188 6.28 -14.48 33.22
N ILE A 189 7.46 -14.00 33.62
CA ILE A 189 8.55 -13.64 32.70
C ILE A 189 9.13 -14.89 32.01
N ASP A 190 9.17 -16.04 32.69
CA ASP A 190 9.71 -17.29 32.13
C ASP A 190 8.74 -17.99 31.15
N LYS A 191 7.43 -17.79 31.29
CA LYS A 191 6.42 -18.33 30.35
C LYS A 191 6.43 -17.64 28.98
N ILE A 192 6.87 -16.38 28.91
CA ILE A 192 6.92 -15.61 27.66
C ILE A 192 8.13 -16.03 26.79
N LYS A 193 9.24 -16.46 27.41
CA LYS A 193 10.42 -16.95 26.68
C LYS A 193 10.20 -18.32 26.01
N ASN A 194 9.39 -19.20 26.59
CA ASN A 194 9.21 -20.57 26.08
C ASN A 194 8.17 -20.73 24.94
N ASN A 195 7.33 -19.71 24.66
CA ASN A 195 6.33 -19.78 23.59
C ASN A 195 6.80 -19.26 22.22
N LEU A 196 8.09 -18.91 22.07
CA LEU A 196 8.65 -18.40 20.81
C LEU A 196 9.21 -19.49 19.89
N THR A 197 9.24 -20.74 20.32
CA THR A 197 9.67 -21.90 19.51
C THR A 197 8.49 -22.81 19.19
N HIS A 198 7.70 -22.46 18.17
CA HIS A 198 7.12 -23.39 17.19
C HIS A 198 6.02 -22.71 16.34
N LYS A 199 6.32 -22.45 15.07
CA LYS A 199 5.36 -22.63 13.96
C LYS A 199 6.08 -22.57 12.60
N LYS A 200 6.22 -23.74 11.95
CA LYS A 200 6.62 -23.87 10.55
C LYS A 200 5.40 -23.75 9.64
N LYS A 201 5.63 -23.06 8.51
CA LYS A 201 4.98 -23.04 7.18
C LYS A 201 3.49 -23.37 7.03
N GLN A 202 2.78 -22.47 6.36
CA GLN A 202 1.97 -22.83 5.19
C GLN A 202 2.26 -21.84 4.05
N LEU A 203 2.60 -22.41 2.90
CA LEU A 203 2.70 -21.77 1.59
C LEU A 203 1.27 -21.46 1.13
N PHE A 204 1.05 -20.30 0.51
CA PHE A 204 -0.18 -20.04 -0.24
C PHE A 204 0.15 -20.13 -1.73
N ASP A 205 -0.58 -21.00 -2.43
CA ASP A 205 -0.71 -20.99 -3.87
C ASP A 205 -1.46 -19.73 -4.31
N PHE A 206 -0.96 -19.07 -5.34
CA PHE A 206 -1.63 -17.93 -5.97
C PHE A 206 -1.75 -18.21 -7.46
N THR A 207 -2.99 -18.40 -7.93
CA THR A 207 -3.35 -18.42 -9.34
C THR A 207 -3.39 -17.00 -9.92
N GLU A 208 -3.18 -16.96 -11.24
CA GLU A 208 -2.64 -15.90 -12.08
C GLU A 208 -3.51 -14.63 -12.22
N ASP A 209 -2.83 -13.51 -12.53
CA ASP A 209 -3.41 -12.27 -13.03
C ASP A 209 -2.30 -11.53 -13.80
N ASP A 210 -2.49 -11.21 -15.08
CA ASP A 210 -1.43 -10.71 -15.99
C ASP A 210 -0.79 -9.38 -15.55
N GLY A 211 -1.48 -8.58 -14.73
CA GLY A 211 -0.92 -7.38 -14.10
C GLY A 211 0.09 -7.67 -12.97
N ILE A 212 -0.05 -8.81 -12.30
CA ILE A 212 0.92 -9.31 -11.30
C ILE A 212 2.20 -9.71 -12.00
N ALA A 213 2.08 -10.42 -13.12
CA ALA A 213 3.22 -10.79 -13.95
C ALA A 213 3.97 -9.55 -14.42
N TYR A 214 3.29 -8.49 -14.88
CA TYR A 214 3.96 -7.27 -15.34
C TYR A 214 4.74 -6.54 -14.23
N LEU A 215 4.12 -6.28 -13.06
CA LEU A 215 4.80 -5.56 -11.96
C LEU A 215 5.91 -6.39 -11.32
N ILE A 216 5.70 -7.71 -11.16
CA ILE A 216 6.71 -8.62 -10.65
C ILE A 216 7.87 -8.77 -11.65
N THR A 217 7.58 -8.95 -12.94
CA THR A 217 8.59 -9.10 -14.01
C THR A 217 9.43 -7.84 -14.16
N ASN A 218 8.84 -6.64 -14.12
CA ASN A 218 9.59 -5.38 -14.18
C ASN A 218 10.50 -5.16 -12.96
N TYR A 219 10.06 -5.54 -11.76
CA TYR A 219 10.94 -5.48 -10.57
C TYR A 219 12.10 -6.48 -10.67
N PHE A 220 11.85 -7.72 -11.09
CA PHE A 220 12.91 -8.73 -11.22
C PHE A 220 13.88 -8.43 -12.37
N ASN A 221 13.40 -7.86 -13.48
CA ASN A 221 14.26 -7.47 -14.61
C ASN A 221 15.15 -6.27 -14.26
N LYS A 222 14.66 -5.31 -13.47
CA LYS A 222 15.48 -4.17 -13.00
C LYS A 222 16.49 -4.57 -11.90
N THR A 223 16.15 -5.53 -11.03
CA THR A 223 17.05 -5.98 -9.93
C THR A 223 18.09 -7.03 -10.33
N ARG A 224 17.97 -7.67 -11.50
CA ARG A 224 19.01 -8.55 -12.07
C ARG A 224 20.12 -7.81 -12.83
N LYS A 225 19.92 -6.53 -13.16
CA LYS A 225 20.88 -5.69 -13.90
C LYS A 225 21.72 -4.76 -12.99
N SER A 226 21.61 -4.89 -11.66
CA SER A 226 22.37 -4.14 -10.66
C SER A 226 23.14 -5.08 -9.74
#